data_AF-A0A6P0BEA7-F1
#
_entry.id   AF-A0A6P0BEA7-F1
#
_cell.length_a   1.000
_cell.length_b   1.000
_cell.length_c   1.000
_cell.angle_alpha   90.00
_cell.angle_beta   90.00
_cell.angle_gamma   90.00
#
_symmetry.space_group_name_H-M   'P 1'
#
loop_
_entity.id
_entity.type
_entity.pdbx_description
1 polymer ?
#
loop_
_entity_poly.entity_id
_entity_poly.type
_entity_poly.pdbx_seq_one_letter_code
_entity_poly.pdbx_strand_id
1 'polypeptide(L)'
;MRETRHSSLGVAHDEECDWRKVSAEQPSSQRMILFGNPALGTTFIAANPSSGLDWPVRVLVYQTKDGSANVAHNDFDWIARRHGISNRETEFKMAIEVIESVTSSVRQ
;
A
#
# COMPACT_ATOMS: atom_id res chain seq x y z
N MET A 1 -0.16 -19.19 -0.93
CA MET A 1 1.15 -19.37 -0.27
C MET A 1 1.57 -17.99 0.19
N ARG A 2 1.74 -17.76 1.51
CA ARG A 2 2.13 -16.44 2.03
C ARG A 2 3.64 -16.30 1.86
N GLU A 3 4.10 -15.27 1.15
CA GLU A 3 5.52 -14.99 0.98
C GLU A 3 5.85 -13.68 1.70
N THR A 4 6.73 -13.77 2.70
CA THR A 4 7.22 -12.60 3.44
C THR A 4 8.62 -12.27 2.94
N ARG A 5 8.79 -11.14 2.27
CA ARG A 5 10.10 -10.68 1.80
C ARG A 5 10.60 -9.57 2.71
N HIS A 6 11.79 -9.75 3.27
CA HIS A 6 12.47 -8.74 4.07
C HIS A 6 13.39 -7.94 3.14
N SER A 7 13.23 -6.62 3.13
CA SER A 7 14.09 -5.70 2.39
C SER A 7 14.57 -4.59 3.33
N SER A 8 15.67 -3.93 2.99
CA SER A 8 16.16 -2.74 3.72
C SER A 8 15.17 -1.57 3.72
N LEU A 9 14.09 -1.64 2.93
CA LEU A 9 13.06 -0.63 2.78
C LEU A 9 11.82 -0.89 3.66
N GLY A 10 11.61 -2.11 4.17
CA GLY A 10 10.45 -2.47 5.00
C GLY A 10 10.05 -3.94 4.93
N VAL A 11 8.99 -4.29 5.66
CA VAL A 11 8.36 -5.63 5.61
C VAL A 11 7.28 -5.59 4.53
N ALA A 12 7.39 -6.50 3.55
CA ALA A 12 6.38 -6.70 2.52
C ALA A 12 5.66 -8.04 2.75
N HIS A 13 4.33 -7.98 2.81
CA HIS A 13 3.46 -9.15 2.78
C HIS A 13 2.66 -9.15 1.47
N ASP A 14 2.80 -10.20 0.68
CA ASP A 14 2.03 -10.43 -0.54
C ASP A 14 0.89 -11.41 -0.26
N GLU A 15 -0.34 -10.99 -0.55
CA GLU A 15 -1.53 -11.84 -0.45
C GLU A 15 -2.36 -11.75 -1.74
N GLU A 16 -2.76 -12.90 -2.27
CA GLU A 16 -3.68 -12.98 -3.40
C GLU A 16 -5.13 -12.89 -2.89
N CYS A 17 -5.90 -11.94 -3.43
CA CYS A 17 -7.30 -11.76 -3.07
C CYS A 17 -8.18 -12.60 -4.00
N ASP A 18 -8.66 -13.75 -3.50
CA ASP A 18 -9.61 -14.60 -4.22
C ASP A 18 -11.06 -14.15 -3.95
N TRP A 19 -11.48 -13.10 -4.65
CA TRP A 19 -12.83 -12.54 -4.55
C TRP A 19 -13.94 -13.49 -5.01
N ARG A 20 -13.62 -14.58 -5.73
CA ARG A 20 -14.61 -15.61 -6.12
C ARG A 20 -15.28 -16.26 -4.92
N LYS A 21 -14.60 -16.30 -3.76
CA LYS A 21 -15.20 -16.79 -2.51
C LYS A 21 -16.36 -15.91 -2.01
N VAL A 22 -16.44 -14.67 -2.48
CA VAL A 22 -17.40 -13.66 -2.02
C VAL A 22 -18.43 -13.34 -3.11
N SER A 23 -18.02 -13.28 -4.38
CA SER A 23 -18.94 -13.09 -5.51
C SER A 23 -18.36 -13.65 -6.81
N ALA A 24 -19.21 -14.31 -7.60
CA ALA A 24 -18.84 -14.95 -8.86
C ALA A 24 -18.50 -13.95 -9.99
N GLU A 25 -18.88 -12.67 -9.86
CA GLU A 25 -18.77 -11.65 -10.91
C GLU A 25 -17.48 -10.81 -10.83
N GLN A 26 -16.57 -11.12 -9.92
CA GLN A 26 -15.35 -10.32 -9.68
C GLN A 26 -14.17 -10.72 -10.58
N PRO A 27 -13.23 -9.78 -10.88
CA PRO A 27 -12.04 -10.06 -11.68
C PRO A 27 -11.23 -11.23 -11.12
N SER A 28 -10.74 -12.08 -12.01
CA SER A 28 -10.14 -13.37 -11.70
C SER A 28 -8.76 -13.33 -11.03
N SER A 29 -8.09 -12.17 -10.98
CA SER A 29 -6.78 -12.01 -10.34
C SER A 29 -6.57 -10.60 -9.80
N GLN A 30 -6.40 -10.51 -8.47
CA GLN A 30 -5.98 -9.31 -7.76
C GLN A 30 -4.97 -9.70 -6.68
N ARG A 31 -3.93 -8.89 -6.51
CA ARG A 31 -2.87 -9.10 -5.52
C ARG A 31 -2.77 -7.87 -4.63
N MET A 32 -2.88 -8.09 -3.33
CA MET A 32 -2.69 -7.05 -2.32
C MET A 32 -1.28 -7.18 -1.77
N ILE A 33 -0.51 -6.11 -1.90
CA ILE A 33 0.81 -5.99 -1.30
C ILE A 33 0.68 -5.02 -0.13
N LEU A 34 0.94 -5.54 1.06
CA LEU A 34 1.07 -4.75 2.28
C LEU A 34 2.54 -4.41 2.45
N PHE A 35 2.86 -3.12 2.51
CA PHE A 35 4.22 -2.66 2.67
C PHE A 35 4.30 -1.57 3.74
N GLY A 36 5.35 -1.62 4.57
CA GLY A 36 5.60 -0.53 5.50
C GLY A 36 6.98 -0.56 6.13
N ASN A 37 7.51 0.63 6.38
CA ASN A 37 8.61 0.89 7.29
C ASN A 37 8.06 1.10 8.73
N PRO A 38 8.33 0.21 9.69
CA PRO A 38 7.82 0.33 11.06
C PRO A 38 8.15 1.67 11.75
N ALA A 39 9.28 2.31 11.41
CA ALA A 39 9.66 3.60 11.97
C ALA A 39 8.76 4.74 11.47
N LEU A 40 8.41 4.73 10.17
CA LEU A 40 7.45 5.68 9.61
C LEU A 40 6.06 5.47 10.20
N GLY A 41 5.61 4.21 10.26
CA GLY A 41 4.33 3.86 10.86
C GLY A 41 4.18 4.36 12.29
N THR A 42 5.21 4.13 13.11
CA THR A 42 5.24 4.61 14.51
C THR A 42 5.15 6.13 14.58
N THR A 43 5.84 6.84 13.68
CA THR A 43 5.84 8.31 13.64
C THR A 43 4.46 8.87 13.28
N PHE A 44 3.77 8.27 12.31
CA PHE A 44 2.42 8.68 11.93
C PHE A 44 1.39 8.38 13.02
N ILE A 45 1.43 7.16 13.58
CA ILE A 45 0.51 6.73 14.65
C ILE A 45 0.70 7.60 15.91
N ALA A 46 1.94 8.00 16.22
CA ALA A 46 2.22 8.92 17.32
C ALA A 46 1.68 10.34 17.06
N ALA A 47 1.65 10.80 15.80
CA ALA A 47 1.08 12.10 15.45
C ALA A 47 -0.46 12.08 15.49
N ASN A 48 -1.08 11.00 14.98
CA ASN A 48 -2.51 10.75 15.14
C ASN A 48 -2.79 9.23 15.14
N PRO A 49 -3.30 8.65 16.24
CA PRO A 49 -3.53 7.21 16.33
C PRO A 49 -4.43 6.62 15.22
N SER A 50 -5.36 7.42 14.69
CA SER A 50 -6.24 6.98 13.60
C SER A 50 -5.49 6.69 12.29
N SER A 51 -4.27 7.20 12.11
CA SER A 51 -3.45 6.92 10.93
C SER A 51 -3.02 5.46 10.83
N GLY A 52 -3.16 4.69 11.92
CA GLY A 52 -2.99 3.24 11.91
C GLY A 52 -3.98 2.50 11.00
N LEU A 53 -5.08 3.13 10.56
CA LEU A 53 -6.00 2.54 9.58
C LEU A 53 -5.39 2.44 8.17
N ASP A 54 -4.51 3.40 7.85
CA ASP A 54 -3.83 3.52 6.56
C ASP A 54 -2.38 2.98 6.62
N TRP A 55 -1.95 2.43 7.77
CA TRP A 55 -0.66 1.77 7.95
C TRP A 55 -0.77 0.30 8.39
N PRO A 56 0.01 -0.66 7.84
CA PRO A 56 0.93 -0.50 6.70
C PRO A 56 0.18 -0.15 5.41
N VAL A 57 0.90 0.42 4.46
CA VAL A 57 0.36 0.88 3.17
C VAL A 57 -0.14 -0.33 2.38
N ARG A 58 -1.29 -0.16 1.74
CA ARG A 58 -1.93 -1.17 0.89
C ARG A 58 -1.76 -0.79 -0.58
N VAL A 59 -1.20 -1.71 -1.36
CA VAL A 59 -1.09 -1.60 -2.82
C VAL A 59 -1.89 -2.73 -3.44
N LEU A 60 -2.89 -2.38 -4.23
CA LEU A 60 -3.69 -3.33 -4.99
C LEU A 60 -3.20 -3.38 -6.43
N VAL A 61 -2.71 -4.54 -6.86
CA VAL A 61 -2.42 -4.85 -8.26
C VAL A 61 -3.59 -5.65 -8.81
N TYR A 62 -4.18 -5.20 -9.91
CA TYR A 62 -5.34 -5.87 -10.50
C TYR A 62 -5.34 -5.74 -12.03
N GLN A 63 -6.01 -6.69 -12.69
CA GLN A 63 -6.20 -6.65 -14.14
C GLN A 63 -7.52 -5.96 -14.49
N THR A 64 -7.50 -5.05 -15.46
CA THR A 64 -8.71 -4.44 -16.04
C THR A 64 -9.32 -5.33 -17.13
N LYS A 65 -10.52 -4.97 -17.58
CA LYS A 65 -11.28 -5.75 -18.58
C LYS A 65 -10.54 -5.93 -19.92
N ASP A 66 -9.67 -4.98 -20.27
CA ASP A 66 -8.83 -5.01 -21.47
C ASP A 66 -7.55 -5.84 -21.31
N GLY A 67 -7.34 -6.45 -20.14
CA GLY A 67 -6.18 -7.28 -19.85
C GLY A 67 -4.97 -6.52 -19.31
N SER A 68 -5.03 -5.18 -19.18
CA SER A 68 -3.91 -4.38 -18.66
C SER A 68 -3.77 -4.48 -17.13
N ALA A 69 -2.53 -4.47 -16.64
CA ALA A 69 -2.24 -4.46 -15.21
C ALA A 69 -2.33 -3.03 -14.67
N ASN A 70 -3.06 -2.85 -13.58
CA ASN A 70 -3.27 -1.57 -12.91
C ASN A 70 -2.87 -1.67 -11.44
N VAL A 71 -2.46 -0.53 -10.88
CA VAL A 71 -2.02 -0.39 -9.50
C VAL A 71 -2.83 0.70 -8.82
N ALA A 72 -3.38 0.41 -7.65
CA ALA A 72 -4.09 1.37 -6.81
C ALA A 72 -3.51 1.37 -5.39
N HIS A 73 -3.36 2.57 -4.82
CA HIS A 73 -3.02 2.79 -3.43
C HIS A 73 -3.60 4.14 -2.98
N ASN A 74 -3.69 4.36 -1.67
CA ASN A 74 -4.05 5.68 -1.16
C ASN A 74 -2.88 6.66 -1.39
N ASP A 75 -3.21 7.87 -1.80
CA ASP A 75 -2.27 8.96 -1.96
C ASP A 75 -1.81 9.48 -0.59
N PHE A 76 -0.51 9.75 -0.40
CA PHE A 76 0.03 10.14 0.90
C PHE A 76 -0.37 11.57 1.32
N ASP A 77 -0.58 12.49 0.38
CA ASP A 77 -1.13 13.81 0.71
C ASP A 77 -2.58 13.67 1.17
N TRP A 78 -3.34 12.75 0.57
CA TRP A 78 -4.67 12.41 1.05
C TRP A 78 -4.65 11.82 2.46
N ILE A 79 -3.73 10.88 2.76
CA ILE A 79 -3.55 10.30 4.10
C ILE A 79 -3.20 11.40 5.12
N ALA A 80 -2.26 12.29 4.79
CA ALA A 80 -1.86 13.40 5.63
C ALA A 80 -3.06 14.30 5.99
N ARG A 81 -3.88 14.64 4.98
CA ARG A 81 -5.10 15.45 5.17
C ARG A 81 -6.16 14.70 5.96
N ARG A 82 -6.38 13.41 5.69
CA ARG A 82 -7.37 12.56 6.38
C ARG A 82 -7.13 12.52 7.88
N HIS A 83 -5.87 12.46 8.30
CA HIS A 83 -5.48 12.38 9.72
C HIS A 83 -5.04 13.71 10.32
N GLY A 84 -5.07 14.81 9.55
CA GLY A 84 -4.66 16.13 10.03
C GLY A 84 -3.18 16.21 10.45
N ILE A 85 -2.30 15.44 9.81
CA ILE A 85 -0.87 15.41 10.13
C ILE A 85 -0.13 16.37 9.18
N SER A 86 0.18 17.57 9.65
CA SER A 86 0.88 18.60 8.86
C SER A 86 2.33 18.82 9.29
N ASN A 87 2.80 18.15 10.35
CA ASN A 87 4.13 18.36 10.94
C ASN A 87 5.11 17.21 10.68
N ARG A 88 4.83 16.37 9.67
CA ARG A 88 5.61 15.16 9.30
C ARG A 88 5.94 15.12 7.81
N GLU A 89 6.22 16.28 7.21
CA GLU A 89 6.44 16.40 5.76
C GLU A 89 7.59 15.53 5.25
N THR A 90 8.69 15.46 5.99
CA THR A 90 9.86 14.64 5.62
C THR A 90 9.50 13.16 5.60
N GLU A 91 8.73 12.69 6.59
CA GLU A 91 8.27 11.32 6.68
C GLU A 91 7.28 10.95 5.58
N PHE A 92 6.37 11.85 5.22
CA PHE A 92 5.49 11.65 4.06
C PHE A 92 6.25 11.60 2.74
N LYS A 93 7.26 12.46 2.55
CA LYS A 93 8.13 12.42 1.35
C LYS A 93 8.86 11.08 1.23
N MET A 94 9.45 10.59 2.33
CA MET A 94 10.09 9.27 2.34
C MET A 94 9.08 8.15 2.00
N ALA A 95 7.84 8.23 2.49
CA ALA A 95 6.82 7.23 2.17
C ALA A 95 6.42 7.25 0.68
N ILE A 96 6.34 8.44 0.08
CA ILE A 96 6.08 8.64 -1.36
C ILE A 96 7.20 8.01 -2.20
N GLU A 97 8.47 8.32 -1.90
CA GLU A 97 9.60 7.77 -2.65
C GLU A 97 9.62 6.24 -2.65
N VAL A 98 9.27 5.64 -1.51
CA VAL A 98 9.24 4.19 -1.39
C VAL A 98 8.09 3.57 -2.18
N ILE A 99 6.89 4.16 -2.17
CA ILE A 99 5.76 3.62 -2.94
C ILE A 99 6.00 3.77 -4.44
N GLU A 100 6.62 4.87 -4.89
CA GLU A 100 7.00 5.06 -6.28
C GLU A 100 8.02 4.01 -6.71
N SER A 101 9.02 3.71 -5.88
CA SER A 101 9.99 2.64 -6.13
C SER A 101 9.31 1.28 -6.30
N VAL A 102 8.40 0.91 -5.38
CA VAL A 102 7.67 -0.37 -5.42
C VAL A 102 6.76 -0.47 -6.65
N THR A 103 6.04 0.60 -6.98
CA THR A 103 5.04 0.58 -8.06
C THR A 103 5.63 0.77 -9.45
N SER A 104 6.83 1.38 -9.56
CA SER A 104 7.55 1.50 -10.83
C SER A 104 7.86 0.15 -11.48
N SER A 105 8.03 -0.90 -10.67
CA SER A 105 8.33 -2.26 -11.12
C SER A 105 7.12 -2.98 -11.74
N VAL A 106 5.90 -2.49 -11.53
CA VAL A 106 4.66 -3.10 -12.04
C VAL A 106 4.26 -2.56 -13.40
N ARG A 107 4.79 -1.41 -13.81
CA ARG A 107 4.47 -0.74 -15.09
C ARG A 107 5.36 -1.20 -16.27
N GLN A 108 6.18 -2.24 -16.12
CA GLN A 108 7.06 -2.76 -17.18
C GLN A 108 6.47 -3.96 -17.90
#